data_AF-A0AA88X2E0-F1
#
_entry.id   AF-A0AA88X2E0-F1
#
_cell.length_a   1.000
_cell.length_b   1.000
_cell.length_c   1.000
_cell.angle_alpha   90.00
_cell.angle_beta   90.00
_cell.angle_gamma   90.00
#
_symmetry.space_group_name_H-M   'P 1'
#
loop_
_entity.id
_entity.type
_entity.pdbx_description
1 polymer ?
#
loop_
_entity_poly.entity_id
_entity_poly.type
_entity_poly.pdbx_seq_one_letter_code
_entity_poly.pdbx_strand_id
1 'polypeptide(L)'
;MAPYTIPEVSLSSPSHKMPVLGLGTAHYPLVGSEAVRKAVLEAIELGYRHFDTAFLYQTEQPLGEAIAEAVRLGLIKSRDELLITSKLWCSHNHADLVLSALQRTLQAVGAAGCEVLKEIAEAKGKSVAQVILHHTLLPLIIPVREPWKAYQVLVQVCLRWAYEQGVGAILVKSFRKDRMKENLEIFEWGLSHEESRTIGGAIPQSRGNRGEFFVSADGPIKSVEELWDGEL
;
A
#
# COMPACT_ATOMS: atom_id res chain seq x y z
N MET A 1 -1.14 -23.78 10.76
CA MET A 1 -1.46 -23.81 9.32
C MET A 1 -0.23 -23.31 8.58
N ALA A 2 0.07 -23.85 7.40
CA ALA A 2 1.17 -23.30 6.59
C ALA A 2 0.82 -21.88 6.12
N PRO A 3 1.79 -20.96 6.01
CA PRO A 3 1.55 -19.62 5.49
C PRO A 3 1.15 -19.67 4.01
N TYR A 4 0.37 -18.67 3.57
CA TYR A 4 0.04 -18.52 2.16
C TYR A 4 1.30 -18.16 1.35
N THR A 5 1.36 -18.64 0.11
CA THR A 5 2.38 -18.21 -0.86
C THR A 5 1.76 -17.17 -1.78
N ILE A 6 2.25 -15.93 -1.73
CA ILE A 6 1.77 -14.82 -2.56
C ILE A 6 2.58 -14.80 -3.86
N PRO A 7 1.94 -14.76 -5.04
CA PRO A 7 2.64 -14.60 -6.31
C PRO A 7 3.54 -13.37 -6.32
N GLU A 8 4.61 -13.42 -7.11
CA GLU A 8 5.58 -12.34 -7.18
C GLU A 8 5.76 -11.84 -8.61
N VAL A 9 5.96 -10.54 -8.77
CA VAL A 9 6.37 -9.92 -10.03
C VAL A 9 7.83 -9.49 -9.97
N SER A 10 8.52 -9.56 -11.11
CA SER A 10 9.90 -9.09 -11.20
C SER A 10 9.90 -7.56 -11.31
N LEU A 11 10.74 -6.91 -10.51
CA LEU A 11 11.03 -5.50 -10.69
C LEU A 11 12.03 -5.31 -11.84
N SER A 12 12.15 -4.08 -12.34
CA SER A 12 13.12 -3.71 -13.39
C SER A 12 14.58 -3.97 -12.95
N SER A 13 14.84 -4.02 -11.65
CA SER A 13 16.11 -4.48 -11.07
C SER A 13 16.05 -5.99 -10.79
N PRO A 14 17.00 -6.79 -11.31
CA PRO A 14 16.92 -8.25 -11.31
C PRO A 14 17.04 -8.93 -9.92
N SER A 15 17.39 -8.19 -8.87
CA SER A 15 17.68 -8.78 -7.54
C SER A 15 16.46 -8.88 -6.62
N HIS A 16 15.35 -8.20 -6.92
CA HIS A 16 14.22 -8.13 -6.00
C HIS A 16 12.89 -8.48 -6.67
N LYS A 17 12.18 -9.41 -6.05
CA LYS A 17 10.82 -9.79 -6.41
C LYS A 17 9.84 -9.04 -5.51
N MET A 18 8.71 -8.63 -6.08
CA MET A 18 7.66 -7.93 -5.36
C MET A 18 6.43 -8.83 -5.23
N PRO A 19 6.00 -9.18 -4.00
CA PRO A 19 4.72 -9.85 -3.80
C PRO A 19 3.57 -9.00 -4.34
N VAL A 20 2.69 -9.61 -5.14
CA VAL A 20 1.58 -8.92 -5.82
C VAL A 20 0.56 -8.36 -4.84
N LEU A 21 0.46 -8.91 -3.64
CA LEU A 21 -0.41 -8.42 -2.57
C LEU A 21 0.43 -7.98 -1.37
N GLY A 22 0.25 -6.73 -0.96
CA GLY A 22 0.91 -6.13 0.21
C GLY A 22 -0.07 -5.60 1.24
N LEU A 23 0.37 -5.48 2.49
CA LEU A 23 -0.43 -4.89 3.56
C LEU A 23 -0.13 -3.39 3.68
N GLY A 24 -1.12 -2.56 3.36
CA GLY A 24 -1.10 -1.13 3.63
C GLY A 24 -1.38 -0.81 5.10
N THR A 25 -0.70 0.20 5.64
CA THR A 25 -0.82 0.60 7.06
C THR A 25 -1.53 1.95 7.27
N ALA A 26 -2.00 2.59 6.19
CA ALA A 26 -2.71 3.86 6.25
C ALA A 26 -4.04 3.75 7.01
N HIS A 27 -4.30 4.68 7.93
CA HIS A 27 -5.61 4.82 8.57
C HIS A 27 -5.86 6.25 9.03
N TYR A 28 -7.12 6.69 8.93
CA TYR A 28 -7.59 7.95 9.48
C TYR A 28 -8.90 7.71 10.25
N PRO A 29 -9.01 8.10 11.53
CA PRO A 29 -7.95 8.69 12.37
C PRO A 29 -6.77 7.73 12.57
N LEU A 30 -5.65 8.20 13.13
CA LEU A 30 -4.50 7.33 13.39
C LEU A 30 -4.85 6.23 14.40
N VAL A 31 -4.27 5.04 14.22
CA VAL A 31 -4.41 3.93 15.17
C VAL A 31 -3.20 3.90 16.10
N GLY A 32 -3.42 3.50 17.35
CA GLY A 32 -2.34 3.28 18.31
C GLY A 32 -1.33 2.21 17.84
N SER A 33 -0.07 2.42 18.20
CA SER A 33 1.09 1.61 17.80
C SER A 33 0.91 0.11 18.06
N GLU A 34 0.26 -0.26 19.16
CA GLU A 34 0.02 -1.67 19.54
C GLU A 34 -0.83 -2.41 18.50
N ALA A 35 -1.90 -1.79 18.01
CA ALA A 35 -2.79 -2.43 17.04
C ALA A 35 -2.11 -2.58 15.68
N VAL A 36 -1.27 -1.60 15.29
CA VAL A 36 -0.43 -1.70 14.09
C VAL A 36 0.57 -2.84 14.24
N ARG A 37 1.31 -2.87 15.36
CA ARG A 37 2.33 -3.91 15.63
C ARG A 37 1.72 -5.31 15.60
N LYS A 38 0.58 -5.49 16.26
CA LYS A 38 -0.17 -6.74 16.27
C LYS A 38 -0.59 -7.17 14.87
N ALA A 39 -1.20 -6.28 14.10
CA ALA A 39 -1.66 -6.63 12.76
C ALA A 39 -0.52 -6.98 11.80
N VAL A 40 0.62 -6.27 11.90
CA VAL A 40 1.81 -6.61 11.11
C VAL A 40 2.32 -8.00 11.46
N LEU A 41 2.44 -8.34 12.75
CA LEU A 41 2.85 -9.68 13.19
C LEU A 41 1.91 -10.77 12.66
N GLU A 42 0.59 -10.55 12.79
CA GLU A 42 -0.42 -11.47 12.27
C GLU A 42 -0.35 -11.61 10.74
N ALA A 43 -0.04 -10.53 10.02
CA ALA A 43 0.14 -10.56 8.57
C ALA A 43 1.40 -11.37 8.17
N ILE A 44 2.52 -11.18 8.87
CA ILE A 44 3.75 -11.96 8.63
C ILE A 44 3.48 -13.44 8.86
N GLU A 45 2.76 -13.79 9.93
CA GLU A 45 2.35 -15.17 10.25
C GLU A 45 1.47 -15.79 9.14
N LEU A 46 0.59 -14.99 8.52
CA LEU A 46 -0.26 -15.43 7.42
C LEU A 46 0.48 -15.60 6.08
N GLY A 47 1.69 -15.03 5.94
CA GLY A 47 2.49 -15.12 4.72
C GLY A 47 2.67 -13.80 3.96
N TYR A 48 2.18 -12.66 4.49
CA TYR A 48 2.49 -11.37 3.88
C TYR A 48 3.99 -11.10 3.96
N ARG A 49 4.56 -10.65 2.84
CA ARG A 49 5.97 -10.28 2.69
C ARG A 49 6.16 -8.89 2.07
N HIS A 50 5.08 -8.17 1.79
CA HIS A 50 5.11 -6.80 1.28
C HIS A 50 4.30 -5.89 2.22
N PHE A 51 4.92 -4.85 2.75
CA PHE A 51 4.29 -3.86 3.63
C PHE A 51 4.42 -2.46 3.07
N ASP A 52 3.30 -1.73 3.02
CA ASP A 52 3.26 -0.34 2.60
C ASP A 52 2.97 0.58 3.80
N THR A 53 3.84 1.56 3.99
CA THR A 53 3.75 2.59 5.02
C THR A 53 4.09 3.96 4.43
N ALA A 54 4.11 4.99 5.27
CA ALA A 54 4.54 6.33 4.93
C ALA A 54 4.81 7.10 6.23
N PHE A 55 5.69 8.09 6.15
CA PHE A 55 5.96 9.00 7.27
C PHE A 55 4.66 9.58 7.89
N LEU A 56 3.73 10.01 7.03
CA LEU A 56 2.47 10.62 7.47
C LEU A 56 1.58 9.65 8.28
N TYR A 57 1.67 8.35 8.02
CA TYR A 57 0.80 7.36 8.67
C TYR A 57 1.19 7.12 10.14
N GLN A 58 2.41 7.52 10.54
CA GLN A 58 2.97 7.26 11.87
C GLN A 58 2.99 5.77 12.24
N THR A 59 3.10 4.89 11.23
CA THR A 59 3.12 3.43 11.40
C THR A 59 4.50 2.81 11.15
N GLU A 60 5.52 3.60 10.77
CA GLU A 60 6.86 3.10 10.45
C GLU A 60 7.56 2.45 11.65
N GLN A 61 7.53 3.11 12.81
CA GLN A 61 8.12 2.58 14.03
C GLN A 61 7.44 1.29 14.51
N PRO A 62 6.11 1.22 14.70
CA PRO A 62 5.47 -0.03 15.11
C PRO A 62 5.60 -1.16 14.08
N LEU A 63 5.73 -0.83 12.78
CA LEU A 63 6.10 -1.79 11.74
C LEU A 63 7.50 -2.37 12.00
N GLY A 64 8.51 -1.53 12.25
CA GLY A 64 9.86 -1.96 12.59
C GLY A 64 9.91 -2.85 13.84
N GLU A 65 9.20 -2.47 14.90
CA GLU A 65 9.07 -3.24 16.13
C GLU A 65 8.44 -4.63 15.89
N ALA A 66 7.38 -4.70 15.07
CA ALA A 66 6.75 -5.97 14.70
C ALA A 66 7.69 -6.87 13.90
N ILE A 67 8.52 -6.31 13.02
CA ILE A 67 9.46 -7.09 12.21
C ILE A 67 10.57 -7.67 13.09
N ALA A 68 11.14 -6.87 13.99
CA ALA A 68 12.13 -7.35 14.94
C ALA A 68 11.58 -8.51 15.79
N GLU A 69 10.33 -8.36 16.26
CA GLU A 69 9.63 -9.41 16.98
C GLU A 69 9.36 -10.65 16.13
N ALA A 70 8.97 -10.49 14.86
CA ALA A 70 8.74 -11.60 13.94
C ALA A 70 10.02 -12.43 13.70
N VAL A 71 11.17 -11.77 13.57
CA VAL A 71 12.48 -12.43 13.48
C VAL A 71 12.79 -13.17 14.78
N ARG A 72 12.60 -12.52 15.94
CA ARG A 72 12.83 -13.14 17.25
C ARG A 72 11.96 -14.37 17.49
N LEU A 73 10.71 -14.34 17.03
CA LEU A 73 9.76 -15.46 17.11
C LEU A 73 9.99 -16.54 16.04
N GLY A 74 10.89 -16.30 15.08
CA GLY A 74 11.16 -17.24 13.98
C GLY A 74 10.06 -17.32 12.92
N LEU A 75 9.19 -16.30 12.83
CA LEU A 75 8.17 -16.22 11.77
C LEU A 75 8.79 -15.91 10.39
N ILE A 76 9.96 -15.26 10.40
CA ILE A 76 10.84 -14.97 9.27
C ILE A 76 12.30 -15.12 9.73
N LYS A 77 13.22 -15.45 8.82
CA LYS A 77 14.65 -15.63 9.16
C LYS A 77 15.37 -14.30 9.36
N SER A 78 15.06 -13.31 8.53
CA SER A 78 15.63 -11.98 8.59
C SER A 78 14.67 -10.95 8.01
N ARG A 79 15.01 -9.67 8.20
CA ARG A 79 14.32 -8.54 7.56
C ARG A 79 14.32 -8.65 6.03
N ASP A 80 15.30 -9.32 5.43
CA ASP A 80 15.48 -9.40 3.97
C ASP A 80 14.39 -10.21 3.28
N GLU A 81 13.59 -10.99 4.03
CA GLU A 81 12.40 -11.65 3.50
C GLU A 81 11.25 -10.69 3.20
N LEU A 82 11.34 -9.42 3.63
CA LEU A 82 10.28 -8.44 3.50
C LEU A 82 10.61 -7.37 2.47
N LEU A 83 9.64 -7.03 1.64
CA LEU A 83 9.61 -5.78 0.89
C LEU A 83 8.86 -4.73 1.71
N ILE A 84 9.46 -3.57 1.94
CA ILE A 84 8.82 -2.46 2.65
C ILE A 84 8.90 -1.21 1.80
N THR A 85 7.74 -0.63 1.54
CA THR A 85 7.58 0.63 0.83
C THR A 85 7.24 1.71 1.85
N SER A 86 7.99 2.82 1.85
CA SER A 86 7.62 4.05 2.57
C SER A 86 7.67 5.25 1.63
N LYS A 87 7.13 6.38 2.08
CA LYS A 87 6.87 7.57 1.27
C LYS A 87 7.40 8.82 1.97
N LEU A 88 8.21 9.58 1.26
CA LEU A 88 8.66 10.91 1.66
C LEU A 88 7.45 11.86 1.70
N TRP A 89 7.27 12.58 2.80
CA TRP A 89 6.19 13.56 2.90
C TRP A 89 6.55 14.88 2.23
N CYS A 90 5.55 15.58 1.70
CA CYS A 90 5.76 16.81 0.91
C CYS A 90 6.51 17.92 1.67
N SER A 91 6.41 17.96 3.01
CA SER A 91 7.15 18.92 3.84
C SER A 91 8.68 18.67 3.87
N HIS A 92 9.15 17.55 3.30
CA HIS A 92 10.56 17.16 3.28
C HIS A 92 11.13 17.09 1.86
N ASN A 93 10.43 17.64 0.86
CA ASN A 93 10.85 17.59 -0.54
C ASN A 93 11.94 18.63 -0.91
N HIS A 94 12.39 19.46 0.03
CA HIS A 94 13.56 20.30 -0.18
C HIS A 94 14.84 19.43 -0.14
N ALA A 95 15.78 19.64 -1.07
CA ALA A 95 16.96 18.79 -1.25
C ALA A 95 17.69 18.47 0.06
N ASP A 96 17.92 19.49 0.88
CA ASP A 96 18.64 19.38 2.17
C ASP A 96 17.87 18.59 3.24
N LEU A 97 16.54 18.44 3.10
CA LEU A 97 15.69 17.72 4.05
C LEU A 97 15.50 16.25 3.68
N VAL A 98 15.62 15.90 2.39
CA VAL A 98 15.36 14.55 1.87
C VAL A 98 16.18 13.53 2.65
N LEU A 99 17.52 13.67 2.67
CA LEU A 99 18.40 12.67 3.27
C LEU A 99 18.05 12.39 4.73
N SER A 100 17.79 13.45 5.52
CA SER A 100 17.42 13.33 6.93
C SER A 100 16.08 12.61 7.11
N ALA A 101 15.11 12.86 6.24
CA ALA A 101 13.80 12.20 6.30
C ALA A 101 13.93 10.71 5.98
N LEU A 102 14.76 10.36 4.99
CA LEU A 102 15.01 8.97 4.62
C LEU A 102 15.71 8.20 5.74
N GLN A 103 16.73 8.80 6.36
CA GLN A 103 17.43 8.20 7.49
C GLN A 103 16.49 7.92 8.67
N ARG A 104 15.56 8.85 8.98
CA ARG A 104 14.55 8.64 10.01
C ARG A 104 13.63 7.47 9.69
N THR A 105 13.12 7.38 8.46
CA THR A 105 12.32 6.23 8.01
C THR A 105 13.09 4.92 8.13
N LEU A 106 14.34 4.86 7.64
CA LEU A 106 15.19 3.68 7.72
C LEU A 106 15.41 3.21 9.15
N GLN A 107 15.66 4.16 10.06
CA GLN A 107 15.80 3.89 11.49
C GLN A 107 14.49 3.38 12.09
N ALA A 108 13.35 3.99 11.75
CA ALA A 108 12.05 3.61 12.28
C ALA A 108 11.63 2.19 11.87
N VAL A 109 11.82 1.81 10.60
CA VAL A 109 11.46 0.47 10.11
C VAL A 109 12.53 -0.60 10.41
N GLY A 110 13.64 -0.21 11.05
CA GLY A 110 14.71 -1.13 11.45
C GLY A 110 15.49 -1.77 10.30
N ALA A 111 15.56 -1.10 9.14
CA ALA A 111 16.20 -1.64 7.94
C ALA A 111 17.47 -0.86 7.59
N ALA A 112 18.63 -1.47 7.81
CA ALA A 112 19.85 -1.03 7.14
C ALA A 112 19.76 -1.46 5.66
N GLY A 113 19.23 -0.58 4.79
CA GLY A 113 19.25 -0.80 3.34
C GLY A 113 17.93 -0.78 2.57
N CYS A 114 16.83 -0.18 3.05
CA CYS A 114 15.65 -0.03 2.18
C CYS A 114 15.95 0.88 0.99
N GLU A 115 15.59 0.41 -0.21
CA GLU A 115 15.36 1.24 -1.39
C GLU A 115 14.19 2.19 -1.09
N VAL A 116 14.51 3.37 -0.58
CA VAL A 116 13.58 4.48 -0.63
C VAL A 116 13.41 4.82 -2.10
N LEU A 117 12.16 4.96 -2.55
CA LEU A 117 11.78 5.48 -3.87
C LEU A 117 12.34 6.91 -4.05
N LYS A 118 13.63 7.00 -4.39
CA LYS A 118 14.31 8.17 -4.92
C LYS A 118 13.88 8.44 -6.37
N GLU A 119 13.32 7.41 -7.03
CA GLU A 119 12.98 7.43 -8.45
C GLU A 119 11.72 8.23 -8.84
N ILE A 120 10.83 8.58 -7.90
CA ILE A 120 9.55 9.19 -8.31
C ILE A 120 9.64 10.72 -8.49
N ALA A 121 10.58 11.39 -7.81
CA ALA A 121 10.75 12.84 -7.97
C ALA A 121 11.39 13.21 -9.33
N GLU A 122 12.20 12.33 -9.92
CA GLU A 122 12.97 12.63 -11.13
C GLU A 122 12.31 12.13 -12.43
N ALA A 123 11.36 11.19 -12.38
CA ALA A 123 11.04 10.38 -13.56
C ALA A 123 9.92 10.88 -14.50
N LYS A 124 9.03 11.82 -14.14
CA LYS A 124 7.79 12.02 -14.98
C LYS A 124 7.23 13.44 -15.14
N GLY A 125 7.89 14.50 -14.68
CA GLY A 125 7.32 15.87 -14.77
C GLY A 125 6.00 16.04 -14.01
N LYS A 126 5.71 15.14 -13.05
CA LYS A 126 4.54 15.19 -12.18
C LYS A 126 4.87 15.96 -10.90
N SER A 127 3.90 16.69 -10.37
CA SER A 127 4.07 17.40 -9.10
C SER A 127 4.21 16.42 -7.93
N VAL A 128 4.88 16.84 -6.85
CA VAL A 128 5.03 16.05 -5.62
C VAL A 128 3.67 15.60 -5.06
N ALA A 129 2.64 16.45 -5.20
CA ALA A 129 1.27 16.12 -4.81
C ALA A 129 0.69 14.98 -5.66
N GLN A 130 0.87 15.02 -6.99
CA GLN A 130 0.46 13.94 -7.90
C GLN A 130 1.19 12.62 -7.59
N VAL A 131 2.48 12.69 -7.29
CA VAL A 131 3.30 11.52 -6.89
C VAL A 131 2.80 10.91 -5.59
N ILE A 132 2.56 11.74 -4.57
CA ILE A 132 1.99 11.28 -3.30
C ILE A 132 0.62 10.66 -3.56
N LEU A 133 -0.30 11.33 -4.24
CA LEU A 133 -1.64 10.78 -4.45
C LEU A 133 -1.64 9.51 -5.30
N HIS A 134 -0.80 9.42 -6.34
CA HIS A 134 -0.66 8.19 -7.12
C HIS A 134 -0.08 7.04 -6.28
N HIS A 135 1.03 7.23 -5.58
CA HIS A 135 1.72 6.12 -4.89
C HIS A 135 1.21 5.82 -3.48
N THR A 136 0.57 6.79 -2.82
CA THR A 136 -0.02 6.67 -1.47
C THR A 136 -1.44 6.10 -1.54
N LEU A 137 -2.15 6.29 -2.66
CA LEU A 137 -3.61 6.18 -2.70
C LEU A 137 -4.20 5.57 -4.00
N LEU A 138 -3.38 5.12 -4.96
CA LEU A 138 -3.84 4.20 -6.02
C LEU A 138 -4.13 2.75 -5.59
N PRO A 139 -3.76 2.21 -4.40
CA PRO A 139 -4.43 1.00 -3.98
C PRO A 139 -5.91 1.33 -3.81
N LEU A 140 -6.75 0.46 -4.36
CA LEU A 140 -8.21 0.56 -4.32
C LEU A 140 -8.67 0.64 -2.85
N ILE A 141 -8.75 1.85 -2.27
CA ILE A 141 -9.37 2.07 -0.98
C ILE A 141 -10.87 2.01 -1.23
N ILE A 142 -11.47 0.84 -1.04
CA ILE A 142 -12.92 0.69 -1.04
C ILE A 142 -13.42 1.23 0.32
N PRO A 143 -14.08 2.40 0.38
CA PRO A 143 -14.64 2.89 1.62
C PRO A 143 -15.73 1.94 2.11
N VAL A 144 -15.58 1.46 3.36
CA VAL A 144 -16.48 0.47 3.94
C VAL A 144 -17.61 1.17 4.69
N ARG A 145 -18.86 1.00 4.23
CA ARG A 145 -20.10 1.29 4.99
C ARG A 145 -20.99 0.05 4.99
N GLU A 146 -21.65 -0.21 6.11
CA GLU A 146 -22.51 -1.38 6.38
C GLU A 146 -23.63 -1.61 5.33
N PRO A 147 -24.15 -2.86 5.11
CA PRO A 147 -23.99 -4.11 5.88
C PRO A 147 -23.14 -5.24 5.24
N TRP A 148 -22.41 -6.00 6.08
CA TRP A 148 -21.08 -6.60 5.84
C TRP A 148 -20.88 -7.83 4.94
N LYS A 149 -21.82 -8.76 4.78
CA LYS A 149 -21.53 -10.05 4.11
C LYS A 149 -21.34 -9.92 2.59
N ALA A 150 -22.18 -9.13 1.93
CA ALA A 150 -22.03 -8.82 0.50
C ALA A 150 -20.72 -8.05 0.21
N TYR A 151 -20.24 -7.24 1.17
CA TYR A 151 -18.99 -6.49 1.01
C TYR A 151 -17.73 -7.36 1.11
N GLN A 152 -17.74 -8.46 1.88
CA GLN A 152 -16.55 -9.33 1.94
C GLN A 152 -16.29 -9.95 0.57
N VAL A 153 -17.36 -10.45 -0.05
CA VAL A 153 -17.34 -10.95 -1.42
C VAL A 153 -16.91 -9.85 -2.39
N LEU A 154 -17.43 -8.62 -2.23
CA LEU A 154 -17.06 -7.50 -3.09
C LEU A 154 -15.56 -7.17 -3.04
N VAL A 155 -14.95 -7.10 -1.85
CA VAL A 155 -13.51 -6.81 -1.71
C VAL A 155 -12.69 -7.89 -2.38
N GLN A 156 -12.99 -9.17 -2.12
CA GLN A 156 -12.27 -10.28 -2.75
C GLN A 156 -12.42 -10.27 -4.28
N VAL A 157 -13.61 -9.95 -4.80
CA VAL A 157 -13.86 -9.79 -6.25
C VAL A 157 -13.06 -8.63 -6.83
N CYS A 158 -13.01 -7.47 -6.18
CA CYS A 158 -12.21 -6.34 -6.63
C CYS A 158 -10.72 -6.65 -6.67
N LEU A 159 -10.19 -7.31 -5.62
CA LEU A 159 -8.79 -7.71 -5.55
C LEU A 159 -8.46 -8.76 -6.60
N ARG A 160 -9.32 -9.76 -6.76
CA ARG A 160 -9.16 -10.79 -7.79
C ARG A 160 -9.17 -10.18 -9.19
N TRP A 161 -10.11 -9.29 -9.47
CA TRP A 161 -10.20 -8.60 -10.75
C TRP A 161 -8.92 -7.81 -11.04
N ALA A 162 -8.45 -7.00 -10.08
CA ALA A 162 -7.20 -6.24 -10.23
C ALA A 162 -6.00 -7.16 -10.50
N TYR A 163 -5.92 -8.29 -9.80
CA TYR A 163 -4.90 -9.31 -10.03
C TYR A 163 -4.97 -9.89 -11.45
N GLU A 164 -6.17 -10.24 -11.93
CA GLU A 164 -6.38 -10.76 -13.30
C GLU A 164 -6.15 -9.72 -14.40
N GLN A 165 -6.30 -8.43 -14.10
CA GLN A 165 -5.89 -7.34 -15.01
C GLN A 165 -4.36 -7.14 -15.07
N GLY A 166 -3.58 -7.89 -14.27
CA GLY A 166 -2.12 -7.79 -14.25
C GLY A 166 -1.60 -6.59 -13.46
N VAL A 167 -2.37 -6.08 -12.49
CA VAL A 167 -1.88 -5.05 -11.57
C VAL A 167 -0.73 -5.61 -10.75
N GLY A 168 0.48 -5.07 -10.95
CA GLY A 168 1.72 -5.65 -10.39
C GLY A 168 1.86 -5.58 -8.86
N ALA A 169 1.19 -4.62 -8.21
CA ALA A 169 1.11 -4.54 -6.75
C ALA A 169 -0.25 -4.01 -6.30
N ILE A 170 -0.91 -4.78 -5.44
CA ILE A 170 -2.21 -4.48 -4.86
C ILE A 170 -1.99 -4.34 -3.35
N LEU A 171 -2.20 -3.13 -2.80
CA LEU A 171 -2.05 -2.90 -1.37
C LEU A 171 -3.42 -2.93 -0.71
N VAL A 172 -3.58 -3.83 0.25
CA VAL A 172 -4.82 -3.98 1.02
C VAL A 172 -4.58 -3.56 2.46
N LYS A 173 -5.55 -2.88 3.06
CA LYS A 173 -5.43 -2.45 4.45
C LYS A 173 -6.42 -3.20 5.34
N SER A 174 -5.91 -3.80 6.42
CA SER A 174 -6.73 -4.37 7.49
C SER A 174 -5.93 -4.44 8.80
N PHE A 175 -6.61 -4.27 9.93
CA PHE A 175 -6.07 -4.57 11.27
C PHE A 175 -6.73 -5.82 11.89
N ARG A 176 -7.46 -6.58 11.09
CA ARG A 176 -8.17 -7.80 11.51
C ARG A 176 -7.59 -9.02 10.79
N LYS A 177 -7.11 -10.00 11.56
CA LYS A 177 -6.49 -11.24 11.04
C LYS A 177 -7.38 -12.02 10.08
N ASP A 178 -8.66 -12.16 10.40
CA ASP A 178 -9.63 -12.86 9.55
C ASP A 178 -9.74 -12.21 8.17
N ARG A 179 -9.82 -10.88 8.11
CA ARG A 179 -9.84 -10.12 6.85
C ARG A 179 -8.53 -10.22 6.06
N MET A 180 -7.39 -10.20 6.75
CA MET A 180 -6.09 -10.39 6.10
C MET A 180 -5.99 -11.77 5.44
N LYS A 181 -6.57 -12.79 6.08
CA LYS A 181 -6.69 -14.14 5.51
C LYS A 181 -7.64 -14.16 4.31
N GLU A 182 -8.84 -13.58 4.42
CA GLU A 182 -9.81 -13.46 3.31
C GLU A 182 -9.15 -12.80 2.07
N ASN A 183 -8.34 -11.76 2.26
CA ASN A 183 -7.64 -11.10 1.15
C ASN A 183 -6.63 -12.00 0.43
N LEU A 184 -6.08 -13.03 1.10
CA LEU A 184 -5.14 -13.98 0.52
C LEU A 184 -5.84 -15.11 -0.26
N GLU A 185 -7.11 -15.39 0.05
CA GLU A 185 -7.90 -16.43 -0.61
C GLU A 185 -8.22 -16.11 -2.08
N ILE A 186 -7.95 -14.88 -2.53
CA ILE A 186 -8.13 -14.46 -3.95
C ILE A 186 -7.28 -15.27 -4.93
N PHE A 187 -6.24 -15.97 -4.47
CA PHE A 187 -5.39 -16.79 -5.33
C PHE A 187 -5.96 -18.19 -5.57
N GLU A 188 -6.99 -18.60 -4.83
CA GLU A 188 -7.53 -19.97 -4.84
C GLU A 188 -8.67 -20.17 -5.85
N TRP A 189 -9.20 -19.10 -6.43
CA TRP A 189 -10.32 -19.09 -7.38
C TRP A 189 -10.14 -17.99 -8.41
N GLY A 190 -10.93 -17.98 -9.49
CA GLY A 190 -10.86 -16.95 -10.54
C GLY A 190 -12.23 -16.49 -11.02
N LEU A 191 -12.28 -15.31 -11.65
CA LEU A 191 -13.50 -14.79 -12.24
C LEU A 191 -13.77 -15.44 -13.59
N SER A 192 -15.05 -15.60 -13.93
CA SER A 192 -15.43 -15.95 -15.30
C SER A 192 -15.20 -14.79 -16.27
N HIS A 193 -15.07 -15.10 -17.56
CA HIS A 193 -14.98 -14.08 -18.61
C HIS A 193 -16.17 -13.12 -18.67
N GLU A 194 -17.36 -13.55 -18.23
CA GLU A 194 -18.55 -12.70 -18.19
C GLU A 194 -18.49 -11.72 -17.02
N GLU A 195 -18.12 -12.19 -15.82
CA GLU A 195 -17.94 -11.35 -14.63
C GLU A 195 -16.84 -10.31 -14.87
N SER A 196 -15.68 -10.72 -15.40
CA SER A 196 -14.57 -9.80 -15.68
C SER A 196 -14.96 -8.72 -16.70
N ARG A 197 -15.73 -9.06 -17.74
CA ARG A 197 -16.21 -8.08 -18.74
C ARG A 197 -17.22 -7.11 -18.13
N THR A 198 -18.11 -7.61 -17.28
CA THR A 198 -19.12 -6.78 -16.61
C THR A 198 -18.45 -5.74 -15.72
N ILE A 199 -17.47 -6.15 -14.92
CA ILE A 199 -16.72 -5.24 -14.04
C ILE A 199 -15.96 -4.20 -14.87
N GLY A 200 -15.27 -4.62 -15.94
CA GLY A 200 -14.44 -3.71 -16.75
C GLY A 200 -15.23 -2.73 -17.62
N GLY A 201 -16.46 -3.06 -18.03
CA GLY A 201 -17.23 -2.25 -18.99
C GLY A 201 -18.46 -1.54 -18.43
N ALA A 202 -19.05 -2.02 -17.34
CA ALA A 202 -20.34 -1.50 -16.86
C ALA A 202 -20.24 -0.55 -15.66
N ILE A 203 -19.09 -0.49 -14.99
CA ILE A 203 -18.90 0.34 -13.79
C ILE A 203 -18.41 1.74 -14.22
N PRO A 204 -19.16 2.82 -13.91
CA PRO A 204 -18.69 4.18 -14.16
C PRO A 204 -17.36 4.44 -13.45
N GLN A 205 -16.39 4.98 -14.18
CA GLN A 205 -15.07 5.29 -13.64
C GLN A 205 -15.10 6.65 -12.95
N SER A 206 -14.52 6.72 -11.75
CA SER A 206 -14.22 7.98 -11.08
C SER A 206 -13.05 7.79 -10.13
N ARG A 207 -12.28 8.85 -9.90
CA ARG A 207 -11.15 8.85 -8.97
C ARG A 207 -11.62 8.77 -7.51
N GLY A 208 -11.24 7.70 -6.82
CA GLY A 208 -11.62 7.48 -5.42
C GLY A 208 -11.01 8.47 -4.41
N ASN A 209 -9.81 8.98 -4.68
CA ASN A 209 -9.22 10.08 -3.91
C ASN A 209 -8.84 11.23 -4.85
N ARG A 210 -9.61 12.31 -4.76
CA ARG A 210 -9.48 13.49 -5.62
C ARG A 210 -8.42 14.47 -5.13
N GLY A 211 -7.84 14.28 -3.94
CA GLY A 211 -6.71 15.07 -3.46
C GLY A 211 -7.08 16.50 -3.08
N GLU A 212 -8.32 16.74 -2.64
CA GLU A 212 -8.83 18.08 -2.26
C GLU A 212 -7.95 18.77 -1.22
N PHE A 213 -7.27 18.01 -0.36
CA PHE A 213 -6.33 18.51 0.64
C PHE A 213 -5.14 19.29 0.03
N PHE A 214 -4.80 19.04 -1.24
CA PHE A 214 -3.69 19.70 -1.94
C PHE A 214 -4.13 20.91 -2.77
N VAL A 215 -5.42 21.26 -2.74
CA VAL A 215 -6.00 22.34 -3.54
C VAL A 215 -6.29 23.54 -2.64
N SER A 216 -5.91 24.74 -3.08
CA SER A 216 -6.22 25.99 -2.38
C SER A 216 -6.37 27.14 -3.37
N ALA A 217 -7.36 28.00 -3.15
CA ALA A 217 -7.58 29.19 -3.98
C ALA A 217 -6.36 30.14 -4.00
N ASP A 218 -5.65 30.22 -2.88
CA ASP A 218 -4.43 31.02 -2.72
C ASP A 218 -3.14 30.19 -2.97
N GLY A 219 -3.30 28.90 -3.29
CA GLY A 219 -2.21 27.96 -3.51
C GLY A 219 -1.74 27.89 -4.96
N PRO A 220 -0.65 27.15 -5.21
CA PRO A 220 -0.14 26.91 -6.56
C PRO A 220 -1.05 26.01 -7.41
N ILE A 221 -1.96 25.27 -6.77
CA ILE A 221 -2.96 24.40 -7.43
C ILE A 221 -4.33 24.84 -6.95
N LYS A 222 -5.14 25.37 -7.88
CA LYS A 222 -6.38 26.10 -7.57
C LYS A 222 -7.63 25.24 -7.70
N SER A 223 -7.57 24.14 -8.42
CA SER A 223 -8.67 23.19 -8.52
C SER A 223 -8.20 21.73 -8.55
N VAL A 224 -9.15 20.82 -8.35
CA VAL A 224 -8.92 19.37 -8.45
C VAL A 224 -8.64 18.99 -9.90
N GLU A 225 -9.28 19.66 -10.86
CA GLU A 225 -9.05 19.47 -12.29
C GLU A 225 -7.60 19.85 -12.66
N GLU A 226 -7.08 20.95 -12.11
CA GLU A 226 -5.70 21.39 -12.30
C GLU A 226 -4.71 20.40 -11.65
N LEU A 227 -5.03 19.90 -10.45
CA LEU A 227 -4.20 18.90 -9.77
C LEU A 227 -4.00 17.62 -10.62
N TRP A 228 -5.00 17.24 -11.40
CA TRP A 228 -5.04 16.00 -12.16
C TRP A 228 -4.93 16.18 -13.67
N ASP A 229 -4.60 17.38 -14.15
CA ASP A 229 -4.52 17.68 -15.59
C ASP A 229 -5.80 17.27 -16.37
N GLY A 230 -6.96 17.34 -15.69
CA GLY A 230 -8.27 16.92 -16.23
C GLY A 230 -8.61 15.44 -16.12
N GLU A 231 -7.73 14.58 -15.59
CA GLU A 231 -7.98 13.15 -15.39
C GLU A 231 -8.75 12.87 -14.07
N LEU A 232 -10.08 12.98 -14.07
CA LEU A 232 -10.95 12.76 -12.91
C LEU A 232 -11.78 11.47 -12.96
#